data_AF-A0A8J6S5E8-F1
#
_entry.id   AF-A0A8J6S5E8-F1
#
_cell.length_a   1.000
_cell.length_b   1.000
_cell.length_c   1.000
_cell.angle_alpha   90.00
_cell.angle_beta   90.00
_cell.angle_gamma   90.00
#
_symmetry.space_group_name_H-M   'P 1'
#
loop_
_entity.id
_entity.type
_entity.pdbx_description
1 polymer ?
#
loop_
_entity_poly.entity_id
_entity_poly.type
_entity_poly.pdbx_seq_one_letter_code
_entity_poly.pdbx_strand_id
1 'polypeptide(L)' 'DACRRMGVEGVSTHSFRRTALTQMHNAGIPLRHIQEISGHNDLGTLQRYLEVSPEQKRKAVSMIGW' A
#
# COMPACT_ATOMS: atom_id res chain seq x y z
N ASP A 1 5.75 -7.61 21.33
CA ASP A 1 5.12 -8.48 22.34
C ASP A 1 3.61 -8.69 22.26
N ALA A 2 2.83 -7.96 21.44
CA ALA A 2 1.40 -8.26 21.23
C ALA A 2 1.14 -9.39 20.21
N CYS A 3 1.81 -9.39 19.05
CA CYS A 3 1.57 -10.35 17.95
C CYS A 3 1.93 -11.80 18.30
N ARG A 4 3.04 -11.99 19.04
CA ARG A 4 3.49 -13.31 19.51
C ARG A 4 2.52 -13.93 20.51
N ARG A 5 1.78 -13.12 21.29
CA ARG A 5 0.76 -13.58 22.24
C ARG A 5 -0.55 -14.00 21.57
N MET A 6 -0.80 -13.58 20.33
CA MET A 6 -1.98 -13.95 19.55
C MET A 6 -1.74 -15.11 18.57
N GLY A 7 -0.58 -15.79 18.64
CA GLY A 7 -0.26 -16.90 17.74
C GLY A 7 0.01 -16.49 16.29
N VAL A 8 0.25 -15.21 16.04
CA VAL A 8 0.52 -14.70 14.69
C VAL A 8 2.03 -14.66 14.48
N GLU A 9 2.58 -15.73 13.90
CA GLU A 9 4.00 -15.87 13.59
C GLU A 9 4.40 -15.02 12.38
N GLY A 10 5.60 -14.43 12.40
CA GLY A 10 6.14 -13.62 11.29
C GLY A 10 5.58 -12.19 11.16
N VAL A 11 4.69 -11.76 12.06
CA VAL A 11 4.13 -10.40 12.04
C VAL A 11 4.97 -9.44 12.86
N SER A 12 5.60 -8.50 12.17
CA SER A 12 6.35 -7.38 12.75
C SER A 12 5.62 -6.05 12.50
N THR A 13 6.03 -4.98 13.17
CA THR A 13 5.61 -3.60 12.84
C THR A 13 5.88 -3.25 11.38
N HIS A 14 6.88 -3.87 10.76
CA HIS A 14 7.14 -3.73 9.33
C HIS A 14 6.06 -4.44 8.49
N SER A 15 5.59 -5.63 8.92
CA SER A 15 4.47 -6.34 8.29
C SER A 15 3.18 -5.52 8.34
N PHE A 16 2.87 -4.87 9.48
CA PHE A 16 1.72 -3.96 9.58
C PHE A 16 1.84 -2.73 8.70
N ARG A 17 3.01 -2.08 8.70
CA ARG A 17 3.25 -0.92 7.84
C ARG A 17 3.03 -1.29 6.38
N ARG A 18 3.59 -2.42 5.92
CA ARG A 18 3.36 -2.94 4.57
C ARG A 18 1.88 -3.15 4.28
N THR A 19 1.15 -3.83 5.16
CA THR A 19 -0.28 -4.07 5.02
C THR A 19 -1.08 -2.77 4.93
N ALA A 20 -0.80 -1.77 5.76
CA ALA A 20 -1.49 -0.47 5.74
C ALA A 20 -1.22 0.30 4.44
N LEU A 21 0.02 0.32 3.95
CA LEU A 21 0.39 0.95 2.68
C LEU A 21 -0.31 0.27 1.50
N THR A 22 -0.34 -1.06 1.47
CA THR A 22 -1.03 -1.84 0.43
C THR A 22 -2.53 -1.58 0.45
N GLN A 23 -3.16 -1.50 1.63
CA GLN A 23 -4.60 -1.18 1.73
C GLN A 23 -4.91 0.23 1.22
N MET A 24 -4.12 1.24 1.58
CA MET A 24 -4.30 2.61 1.07
C MET A 24 -4.15 2.67 -0.45
N HIS A 25 -3.16 1.97 -1.01
CA HIS A 25 -2.98 1.86 -2.45
C HIS A 25 -4.18 1.20 -3.13
N ASN A 26 -4.65 0.08 -2.60
CA ASN A 26 -5.79 -0.66 -3.15
C ASN A 26 -7.11 0.13 -3.06
N ALA A 27 -7.25 1.00 -2.04
CA ALA A 27 -8.35 1.95 -1.94
C ALA A 27 -8.29 3.10 -2.96
N GLY A 28 -7.22 3.18 -3.77
CA GLY A 28 -7.05 4.21 -4.79
C GLY A 28 -6.53 5.55 -4.25
N ILE A 29 -5.98 5.58 -3.04
CA ILE A 29 -5.38 6.80 -2.49
C ILE A 29 -4.13 7.14 -3.30
N PRO A 30 -3.94 8.40 -3.74
CA PRO A 30 -2.78 8.75 -4.55
C PRO A 30 -1.47 8.56 -3.77
N LEU A 31 -0.46 8.02 -4.44
CA LEU A 31 0.82 7.64 -3.82
C LEU A 31 1.52 8.74 -3.04
N ARG A 32 1.40 9.99 -3.48
CA ARG A 32 1.96 11.15 -2.78
C ARG A 32 1.34 11.36 -1.39
N HIS A 33 0.03 11.14 -1.27
CA HIS A 33 -0.65 11.21 0.03
C HIS A 33 -0.22 10.07 0.94
N ILE A 34 -0.10 8.86 0.38
CA ILE A 34 0.41 7.70 1.11
C ILE A 34 1.84 7.96 1.61
N GLN A 35 2.69 8.59 0.78
CA GLN A 35 4.05 8.96 1.12
C GLN A 35 4.11 9.91 2.33
N GLU A 36 3.31 10.98 2.30
CA GLU A 36 3.24 11.97 3.38
C GLU A 36 2.69 11.36 4.68
N ILE A 37 1.61 10.56 4.59
CA ILE A 37 1.01 9.86 5.74
C ILE A 37 2.01 8.89 6.39
N SER A 38 2.80 8.20 5.58
CA SER A 38 3.70 7.15 6.06
C SER A 38 5.11 7.62 6.40
N GLY A 39 5.45 8.87 6.08
CA GLY A 39 6.76 9.47 6.35
C GLY A 39 7.89 8.90 5.50
N HIS A 40 7.61 8.38 4.30
CA HIS A 40 8.67 7.89 3.41
C HIS A 40 9.35 9.05 2.68
N ASN A 41 10.65 9.19 2.86
CA ASN A 41 11.44 10.20 2.17
C ASN A 41 11.71 9.85 0.70
N ASP A 42 11.61 8.57 0.33
CA ASP A 42 11.81 8.09 -1.04
C ASP A 42 10.56 7.37 -1.56
N LEU A 43 10.06 7.84 -2.71
CA LEU A 43 8.92 7.22 -3.38
C LEU A 43 9.28 5.84 -3.96
N GLY A 44 10.55 5.60 -4.33
CA GLY A 44 11.03 4.31 -4.82
C GLY A 44 10.83 3.19 -3.81
N THR A 45 11.02 3.45 -2.52
CA THR A 45 10.69 2.48 -1.45
C THR A 45 9.20 2.14 -1.35
N LEU A 46 8.32 3.10 -1.65
CA LEU A 46 6.86 2.92 -1.71
C LEU A 46 6.41 2.17 -2.97
N GLN A 47 7.10 2.37 -4.08
CA GLN A 47 6.78 1.73 -5.36
C GLN A 47 6.90 0.20 -5.32
N ARG A 48 7.67 -0.36 -4.39
CA ARG A 48 7.77 -1.83 -4.19
C ARG A 48 6.44 -2.47 -3.76
N TYR A 49 5.45 -1.67 -3.35
CA TYR A 49 4.13 -2.13 -2.94
C TYR A 49 3.05 -1.91 -4.02
N LEU A 50 3.44 -1.43 -5.21
CA LEU A 50 2.56 -1.11 -6.34
C LEU A 50 2.37 -2.29 -7.28
N GLU A 51 1.92 -3.44 -6.79
CA GLU A 51 1.34 -4.42 -7.70
C GLU A 51 0.02 -3.84 -8.23
N VAL A 52 0.11 -3.10 -9.34
CA VAL A 52 -1.07 -2.56 -10.02
C VAL A 52 -1.78 -3.71 -10.70
N SER A 53 -2.94 -4.07 -10.18
CA SER A 53 -3.75 -5.13 -10.77
C SER A 53 -4.24 -4.72 -12.18
N PRO A 54 -4.45 -5.70 -13.09
CA PRO A 54 -5.05 -5.42 -14.40
C PRO A 54 -6.39 -4.67 -14.31
N GLU A 55 -7.15 -4.90 -13.24
CA GLU A 55 -8.43 -4.24 -12.97
C GLU A 55 -8.26 -2.74 -12.67
N GLN A 56 -7.29 -2.39 -11.83
CA GLN A 56 -6.96 -0.99 -11.55
C GLN A 56 -6.50 -0.25 -12.81
N LYS A 57 -5.76 -0.92 -13.72
CA LYS A 57 -5.38 -0.35 -15.02
C LYS A 57 -6.60 -0.09 -15.91
N ARG A 58 -7.51 -1.07 -16.02
CA ARG A 58 -8.75 -0.91 -16.80
C ARG A 58 -9.60 0.24 -16.29
N LYS A 59 -9.80 0.31 -14.97
CA LYS A 59 -10.55 1.40 -14.33
C LYS A 59 -9.90 2.76 -14.53
N ALA A 60 -8.58 2.85 -14.44
CA ALA A 60 -7.87 4.11 -14.68
C ALA A 60 -8.07 4.61 -16.11
N VAL A 61 -8.01 3.72 -17.11
CA VAL A 61 -8.25 4.07 -18.52
C VAL A 61 -9.72 4.46 -18.74
N SER A 62 -10.69 3.74 -18.15
CA SER A 62 -12.12 4.06 -18.32
C SER A 62 -12.54 5.40 -17.71
N MET A 63 -11.77 5.93 -16.74
CA MET A 63 -12.02 7.23 -16.12
C MET A 63 -11.59 8.40 -17.03
N ILE A 64 -10.67 8.15 -17.96
CA ILE A 64 -10.24 9.12 -18.97
C ILE A 64 -11.14 8.89 -20.18
N GLY A 65 -12.39 9.35 -20.09
CA GLY A 65 -13.36 9.20 -21.16
C GLY A 65 -12.83 9.82 -22.47
N TRP A 66 -12.64 8.95 -23.47
CA TRP A 66 -12.64 9.33 -24.88
C TRP A 66 -14.01 8.95 -25.45
#